data_AF-A0A147EZ35-F1
#
_entry.id   AF-A0A147EZ35-F1
#
_cell.length_a   1.000
_cell.length_b   1.000
_cell.length_c   1.000
_cell.angle_alpha   90.00
_cell.angle_beta   90.00
_cell.angle_gamma   90.00
#
_symmetry.space_group_name_H-M   'P 1'
#
loop_
_entity.id
_entity.type
_entity.pdbx_description
1 polymer ?
#
loop_
_entity_poly.entity_id
_entity_poly.type
_entity_poly.pdbx_seq_one_letter_code
_entity_poly.pdbx_strand_id
1 'polypeptide(L)'
;MWEFDRNGSHPVQRLTGVIALCGACHETQHSGLAELNDRWESVIATLCRVNGWDRADAEADIGRSRDRYRDLSSMEWDLDLTLIDGWVTLDGYPDLLIPSEGRATLGNTLDKTKRKLSLVVGAEIPDAIWRW
;
A
#
# COMPACT_ATOMS: atom_id res chain seq x y z
N MET A 1 -4.26 2.55 3.45
CA MET A 1 -5.35 1.63 3.04
C MET A 1 -5.71 1.93 1.61
N TRP A 2 -6.16 0.90 0.90
CA TRP A 2 -6.37 0.95 -0.52
C TRP A 2 -7.77 0.46 -0.86
N GLU A 3 -8.47 1.24 -1.68
CA GLU A 3 -9.66 0.80 -2.40
C GLU A 3 -9.30 0.50 -3.84
N PHE A 4 -9.94 -0.51 -4.43
CA PHE A 4 -9.72 -0.93 -5.81
C PHE A 4 -11.07 -0.91 -6.54
N ASP A 5 -11.32 0.15 -7.29
CA ASP A 5 -12.52 0.32 -8.09
C ASP A 5 -12.29 -0.27 -9.50
N ARG A 6 -13.01 -1.34 -9.81
CA ARG A 6 -12.95 -2.03 -11.11
C ARG A 6 -13.93 -1.45 -12.12
N ASN A 7 -14.75 -0.47 -11.75
CA ASN A 7 -15.81 0.04 -12.60
C ASN A 7 -15.26 1.00 -13.67
N GLY A 8 -15.78 0.89 -14.88
CA GLY A 8 -15.42 1.79 -15.99
C GLY A 8 -14.28 1.28 -16.87
N SER A 9 -13.84 2.11 -17.81
CA SER A 9 -12.75 1.79 -18.74
C SER A 9 -11.35 1.95 -18.14
N HIS A 10 -11.25 2.59 -16.97
CA HIS A 10 -10.01 2.87 -16.26
C HIS A 10 -10.17 2.45 -14.79
N PRO A 11 -9.77 1.22 -14.42
CA PRO A 11 -9.78 0.78 -13.03
C PRO A 11 -8.88 1.66 -12.15
N VAL A 12 -9.30 1.99 -10.94
CA VAL A 12 -8.60 2.92 -10.05
C VAL A 12 -8.22 2.24 -8.74
N GLN A 13 -6.95 2.33 -8.36
CA GLN A 13 -6.50 2.07 -6.99
C GLN A 13 -6.38 3.40 -6.25
N ARG A 14 -7.20 3.58 -5.23
CA ARG A 14 -7.32 4.83 -4.46
C ARG A 14 -6.74 4.68 -3.07
N LEU A 15 -5.90 5.65 -2.68
CA LEU A 15 -5.48 5.79 -1.29
C LEU A 15 -6.64 6.37 -0.48
N THR A 16 -7.20 5.58 0.43
CA THR A 16 -8.39 5.98 1.22
C THR A 16 -8.10 6.25 2.69
N GLY A 17 -6.87 5.95 3.15
CA GLY A 17 -6.45 6.27 4.51
C GLY A 17 -5.01 5.88 4.76
N VAL A 18 -4.45 6.30 5.89
CA VAL A 18 -3.09 5.94 6.31
C VAL A 18 -3.12 5.48 7.75
N ILE A 19 -2.35 4.42 8.06
CA ILE A 19 -2.19 3.91 9.41
C ILE A 19 -0.70 3.78 9.70
N ALA A 20 -0.29 4.29 10.86
CA ALA A 20 1.05 4.09 11.37
C ALA A 20 1.14 2.70 12.03
N LEU A 21 2.11 1.89 11.61
CA LEU A 21 2.35 0.56 12.15
C LEU A 21 3.71 0.50 12.85
N CYS A 22 3.79 -0.23 13.96
CA CYS A 22 5.09 -0.56 14.55
C CYS A 22 5.86 -1.52 13.62
N GLY A 23 7.18 -1.67 13.81
CA GLY A 23 8.01 -2.48 12.90
C GLY A 23 7.53 -3.92 12.71
N ALA A 24 7.05 -4.57 13.77
CA ALA A 24 6.49 -5.92 13.70
C ALA A 24 5.18 -5.98 12.89
N CYS A 25 4.25 -5.05 13.12
CA CYS A 25 3.00 -5.00 12.36
C CYS A 25 3.23 -4.54 10.91
N HIS A 26 4.21 -3.67 10.66
CA HIS A 26 4.60 -3.27 9.32
C HIS A 26 5.18 -4.44 8.53
N GLU A 27 5.96 -5.30 9.18
CA GLU A 27 6.47 -6.52 8.57
C GLU A 27 5.34 -7.45 8.05
N THR A 28 4.21 -7.54 8.76
CA THR A 28 3.09 -8.41 8.30
C THR A 28 2.48 -7.91 6.99
N GLN A 29 2.58 -6.62 6.68
CA GLN A 29 2.16 -6.05 5.39
C GLN A 29 3.13 -6.39 4.25
N HIS A 30 4.35 -6.83 4.59
CA HIS A 30 5.41 -7.24 3.67
C HIS A 30 5.75 -8.73 3.84
N SER A 31 4.76 -9.58 4.08
CA SER A 31 4.94 -11.01 4.38
C SER A 31 5.74 -11.76 3.32
N GLY A 32 5.58 -11.45 2.03
CA GLY A 32 6.38 -12.06 0.95
C GLY A 32 7.87 -11.68 1.02
N LEU A 33 8.20 -10.43 1.36
CA LEU A 33 9.59 -10.03 1.58
C LEU A 33 10.15 -10.61 2.88
N ALA A 34 9.32 -10.73 3.93
CA ALA A 34 9.72 -11.35 5.19
C ALA A 34 10.08 -12.84 5.00
N GLU A 35 9.31 -13.57 4.21
CA GLU A 35 9.58 -14.96 3.85
C GLU A 35 10.93 -15.13 3.13
N LEU A 36 11.23 -14.25 2.16
CA LEU A 36 12.53 -14.25 1.46
C LEU A 36 13.73 -13.93 2.38
N ASN A 37 13.48 -13.35 3.54
CA ASN A 37 14.50 -13.00 4.53
C ASN A 37 14.46 -13.94 5.76
N ASP A 38 13.88 -15.13 5.63
CA ASP A 38 13.77 -16.13 6.70
C ASP A 38 13.01 -15.64 7.96
N ARG A 39 12.10 -14.67 7.80
CA ARG A 39 11.33 -14.08 8.90
C ARG A 39 9.86 -14.50 8.95
N TRP A 40 9.50 -15.60 8.29
CA TRP A 40 8.14 -16.14 8.26
C TRP A 40 7.54 -16.33 9.67
N GLU A 41 8.32 -16.93 10.58
CA GLU A 41 7.87 -17.20 11.95
C GLU A 41 7.58 -15.91 12.75
N SER A 42 8.31 -14.82 12.48
CA SER A 42 8.05 -13.50 13.09
C SER A 42 6.69 -12.94 12.67
N VAL A 43 6.36 -13.08 11.38
CA VAL A 43 5.07 -12.65 10.81
C VAL A 43 3.93 -13.45 11.42
N ILE A 44 4.03 -14.78 11.44
CA ILE A 44 3.01 -15.66 12.03
C ILE A 44 2.81 -15.32 13.51
N ALA A 45 3.88 -15.26 14.30
CA ALA A 45 3.78 -14.94 15.72
C ALA A 45 3.14 -13.55 15.96
N THR A 46 3.45 -12.57 15.12
CA THR A 46 2.85 -11.23 15.22
C THR A 46 1.35 -11.27 14.91
N LEU A 47 0.94 -11.93 13.82
CA LEU A 47 -0.48 -12.07 13.44
C LEU A 47 -1.29 -12.82 14.51
N CYS A 48 -0.77 -13.94 15.03
CA CYS A 48 -1.40 -14.69 16.11
C CYS A 48 -1.58 -13.83 17.36
N ARG A 49 -0.52 -13.10 17.76
CA ARG A 49 -0.54 -12.27 18.98
C ARG A 49 -1.54 -11.12 18.91
N VAL A 50 -1.60 -10.41 17.79
CA VAL A 50 -2.44 -9.19 17.69
C VAL A 50 -3.92 -9.52 17.44
N ASN A 51 -4.22 -10.65 16.81
CA ASN A 51 -5.59 -11.05 16.48
C ASN A 51 -6.17 -12.14 17.40
N GLY A 52 -5.35 -12.77 18.26
CA GLY A 52 -5.76 -13.95 19.03
C GLY A 52 -5.95 -15.19 18.15
N TRP A 53 -5.32 -15.22 16.99
CA TRP A 53 -5.40 -16.31 16.02
C TRP A 53 -4.47 -17.46 16.37
N ASP A 54 -4.82 -18.66 15.92
CA ASP A 54 -3.86 -19.75 15.85
C ASP A 54 -2.99 -19.62 14.58
N ARG A 55 -2.06 -20.57 14.39
CA ARG A 55 -1.18 -20.57 13.21
C ARG A 55 -1.96 -20.76 11.91
N ALA A 56 -2.94 -21.66 11.89
CA ALA A 56 -3.68 -21.99 10.69
C ALA A 56 -4.49 -20.78 10.19
N ASP A 57 -5.08 -20.01 11.10
CA ASP A 57 -5.76 -18.75 10.81
C ASP A 57 -4.81 -17.73 10.18
N ALA A 58 -3.61 -17.56 10.74
CA ALA A 58 -2.60 -16.63 10.23
C ALA A 58 -2.08 -17.03 8.83
N GLU A 59 -1.80 -18.32 8.63
CA GLU A 59 -1.37 -18.84 7.32
C GLU A 59 -2.49 -18.72 6.28
N ALA A 60 -3.75 -18.98 6.67
CA ALA A 60 -4.92 -18.80 5.82
C ALA A 60 -5.11 -17.33 5.42
N ASP A 61 -4.86 -16.38 6.33
CA ASP A 61 -4.92 -14.94 6.03
C ASP A 61 -3.86 -14.52 5.00
N ILE A 62 -2.62 -14.94 5.19
CA ILE A 62 -1.55 -14.68 4.23
C ILE A 62 -1.88 -15.32 2.87
N GLY A 63 -2.46 -16.54 2.88
CA GLY A 63 -2.95 -17.20 1.67
C GLY A 63 -3.98 -16.35 0.91
N ARG A 64 -5.02 -15.85 1.59
CA ARG A 64 -6.02 -14.94 1.00
C ARG A 64 -5.39 -13.66 0.46
N SER A 65 -4.43 -13.09 1.19
CA SER A 65 -3.70 -11.89 0.76
C SER A 65 -2.89 -12.13 -0.52
N ARG A 66 -2.21 -13.29 -0.62
CA ARG A 66 -1.49 -13.70 -1.83
C ARG A 66 -2.43 -13.91 -3.02
N ASP A 67 -3.60 -14.50 -2.80
CA ASP A 67 -4.60 -14.70 -3.85
C ASP A 67 -5.14 -13.34 -4.36
N ARG A 68 -5.47 -12.43 -3.43
CA ARG A 68 -5.87 -11.06 -3.76
C ARG A 68 -4.78 -10.32 -4.52
N TYR A 69 -3.51 -10.45 -4.11
CA TYR A 69 -2.39 -9.86 -4.84
C TYR A 69 -2.33 -10.35 -6.29
N ARG A 70 -2.42 -11.66 -6.54
CA ARG A 70 -2.40 -12.19 -7.92
C ARG A 70 -3.54 -11.64 -8.77
N ASP A 71 -4.76 -11.55 -8.23
CA ASP A 71 -5.93 -11.00 -8.93
C ASP A 71 -5.82 -9.49 -9.19
N LEU A 72 -5.22 -8.73 -8.26
CA LEU A 72 -4.98 -7.30 -8.48
C LEU A 72 -3.83 -7.04 -9.45
N SER A 73 -2.80 -7.89 -9.46
CA SER A 73 -1.65 -7.78 -10.36
C SER A 73 -1.96 -8.13 -11.82
N SER A 74 -3.11 -8.69 -12.13
CA SER A 74 -3.51 -8.97 -13.52
C SER A 74 -4.17 -7.78 -14.22
N MET A 75 -4.22 -6.61 -13.57
CA MET A 75 -4.86 -5.40 -14.08
C MET A 75 -3.90 -4.22 -14.01
N GLU A 76 -4.03 -3.34 -14.99
CA GLU A 76 -3.44 -2.01 -14.98
C GLU A 76 -4.38 -1.06 -14.25
N TRP A 77 -3.86 -0.34 -13.25
CA TRP A 77 -4.66 0.53 -12.39
C TRP A 77 -4.20 1.97 -12.56
N ASP A 78 -5.12 2.92 -12.64
CA ASP A 78 -4.82 4.32 -12.39
C ASP A 78 -4.62 4.52 -10.89
N LEU A 79 -3.72 5.41 -10.48
CA LEU A 79 -3.43 5.72 -9.07
C LEU A 79 -4.11 7.03 -8.68
N ASP A 80 -4.90 6.98 -7.62
CA ASP A 80 -5.48 8.16 -6.99
C ASP A 80 -4.84 8.36 -5.62
N LEU A 81 -4.02 9.40 -5.49
CA LEU A 81 -3.36 9.84 -4.24
C LEU A 81 -3.95 11.15 -3.72
N THR A 82 -5.12 11.57 -4.17
CA THR A 82 -5.73 12.87 -3.80
C THR A 82 -5.94 13.03 -2.29
N LEU A 83 -6.01 11.93 -1.53
CA LEU A 83 -6.07 11.97 -0.06
C LEU A 83 -4.94 12.78 0.59
N ILE A 84 -3.75 12.75 -0.02
CA ILE A 84 -2.56 13.45 0.49
C ILE A 84 -2.25 14.73 -0.28
N ASP A 85 -3.25 15.25 -1.02
CA ASP A 85 -3.15 16.57 -1.65
C ASP A 85 -2.84 17.65 -0.63
N GLY A 86 -2.03 18.63 -1.05
CA GLY A 86 -1.51 19.69 -0.18
C GLY A 86 -0.38 19.26 0.76
N TRP A 87 -0.03 17.97 0.86
CA TRP A 87 1.14 17.50 1.65
C TRP A 87 2.34 17.15 0.79
N VAL A 88 2.08 16.64 -0.40
CA VAL A 88 3.11 16.21 -1.34
C VAL A 88 2.81 16.81 -2.70
N THR A 89 3.87 17.12 -3.43
CA THR A 89 3.76 17.37 -4.87
C THR A 89 4.55 16.32 -5.62
N LEU A 90 3.98 15.82 -6.70
CA LEU A 90 4.61 14.86 -7.59
C LEU A 90 4.90 15.50 -8.94
N ASP A 91 6.18 15.55 -9.32
CA ASP A 91 6.60 16.09 -10.62
C ASP A 91 5.86 15.36 -11.76
N GLY A 92 5.15 16.12 -12.60
CA GLY A 92 4.35 15.58 -13.70
C GLY A 92 2.90 15.20 -13.35
N TYR A 93 2.54 15.17 -12.06
CA TYR A 93 1.20 14.78 -11.58
C TYR A 93 0.74 15.72 -10.45
N PRO A 94 0.47 17.02 -10.75
CA PRO A 94 0.14 18.01 -9.74
C PRO A 94 -1.23 17.78 -9.07
N ASP A 95 -2.13 17.04 -9.72
CA ASP A 95 -3.45 16.65 -9.21
C ASP A 95 -3.44 15.30 -8.49
N LEU A 96 -2.28 14.65 -8.40
CA LEU A 96 -2.09 13.36 -7.74
C LEU A 96 -2.96 12.22 -8.34
N LEU A 97 -3.33 12.35 -9.61
CA LEU A 97 -3.96 11.32 -10.43
C LEU A 97 -2.94 10.82 -11.46
N ILE A 98 -2.57 9.54 -11.39
CA ILE A 98 -1.53 8.95 -12.23
C ILE A 98 -2.13 7.84 -13.08
N PRO A 99 -2.24 8.02 -14.40
CA PRO A 99 -2.65 6.96 -15.31
C PRO A 99 -1.74 5.73 -15.19
N SER A 100 -2.30 4.54 -15.36
CA SER A 100 -1.58 3.26 -15.34
C SER A 100 -0.30 3.26 -16.17
N GLU A 101 -0.35 3.79 -17.40
CA GLU A 101 0.81 3.97 -18.30
C GLU A 101 1.94 4.84 -17.70
N GLY A 102 1.57 5.80 -16.84
CA GLY A 102 2.51 6.68 -16.15
C GLY A 102 3.13 6.05 -14.90
N ARG A 103 2.52 5.01 -14.32
CA ARG A 103 2.97 4.42 -13.04
C ARG A 103 4.38 3.85 -13.10
N ALA A 104 4.75 3.22 -14.21
CA ALA A 104 6.08 2.64 -14.37
C ALA A 104 7.19 3.70 -14.20
N THR A 105 6.91 4.97 -14.51
CA THR A 105 7.85 6.07 -14.35
C THR A 105 8.10 6.45 -12.88
N LEU A 106 7.14 6.15 -12.00
CA LEU A 106 7.29 6.35 -10.55
C LEU A 106 8.28 5.35 -9.95
N GLY A 107 8.45 4.18 -10.59
CA GLY A 107 9.33 3.12 -10.15
C GLY A 107 8.70 2.23 -9.07
N ASN A 108 9.52 1.40 -8.44
CA ASN A 108 9.10 0.54 -7.33
C ASN A 108 10.22 0.32 -6.31
N THR A 109 9.88 -0.25 -5.15
CA THR A 109 10.82 -0.50 -4.04
C THR A 109 12.04 -1.36 -4.44
N LEU A 110 11.95 -2.14 -5.53
CA LEU A 110 13.04 -2.99 -6.00
C LEU A 110 14.08 -2.23 -6.82
N ASP A 111 13.70 -1.12 -7.48
CA ASP A 111 14.61 -0.35 -8.33
C ASP A 111 15.57 0.57 -7.53
N LYS A 112 15.27 0.80 -6.24
CA LYS A 112 16.05 1.62 -5.29
C LYS A 112 16.37 3.05 -5.76
N THR A 113 15.68 3.54 -6.79
CA THR A 113 15.96 4.85 -7.36
C THR A 113 15.28 5.94 -6.54
N LYS A 114 16.03 6.95 -6.10
CA LYS A 114 15.46 8.09 -5.38
C LYS A 114 14.70 8.99 -6.35
N ARG A 115 13.43 9.29 -6.05
CA ARG A 115 12.57 10.20 -6.82
C ARG A 115 12.41 11.54 -6.12
N LYS A 116 12.15 12.60 -6.89
CA LYS A 116 11.86 13.94 -6.37
C LYS A 116 10.41 14.01 -5.91
N LEU A 117 10.17 13.50 -4.70
CA LEU A 117 8.98 13.84 -3.93
C LEU A 117 9.30 15.07 -3.09
N SER A 118 8.53 16.13 -3.26
CA SER A 118 8.65 17.34 -2.45
C SER A 118 7.56 17.32 -1.39
N LEU A 119 7.96 17.52 -0.13
CA LEU A 119 7.03 17.73 0.97
C LEU A 119 6.59 19.19 0.97
N VAL A 120 5.31 19.42 1.18
CA VAL A 120 4.76 20.75 1.45
C VAL A 120 4.97 21.05 2.94
N VAL A 121 5.88 21.96 3.24
CA VAL A 121 6.21 22.34 4.62
C VAL A 121 5.06 23.14 5.22
N GLY A 122 4.59 22.72 6.40
CA GLY A 122 3.54 23.42 7.14
C GLY A 122 2.11 23.05 6.75
N ALA A 123 1.93 22.00 5.94
CA ALA A 123 0.61 21.47 5.63
C ALA A 123 -0.09 20.92 6.89
N GLU A 124 -1.35 21.30 7.09
CA GLU A 124 -2.19 20.69 8.11
C GLU A 124 -2.62 19.29 7.69
N ILE A 125 -2.82 18.40 8.66
CA ILE A 125 -3.20 17.02 8.36
C ILE A 125 -4.70 16.96 8.02
N PRO A 126 -5.18 16.57 6.81
CA PRO A 126 -6.60 16.44 6.56
C PRO A 126 -7.23 15.46 7.54
N ASP A 127 -8.30 15.91 8.20
CA ASP A 127 -9.13 15.05 9.04
C ASP A 127 -9.54 13.76 8.33
N ALA A 128 -9.75 13.82 7.01
CA ALA A 128 -10.14 12.69 6.19
C ALA A 128 -9.16 11.51 6.29
N ILE A 129 -7.87 11.74 6.58
CA ILE A 129 -6.88 10.66 6.71
C ILE A 129 -7.16 9.73 7.89
N TRP A 130 -7.95 10.19 8.87
CA TRP A 130 -8.34 9.46 10.07
C TRP A 130 -9.77 8.91 10.03
N ARG A 131 -10.56 9.28 9.02
CA ARG A 131 -11.97 8.90 8.89
C ARG A 131 -12.10 7.64 8.03
N TRP A 132 -11.68 6.52 8.59
CA TRP A 132 -11.74 5.21 7.95
C TRP A 132 -12.27 4.14 8.90
#